data_AF-A0A258BV11-F1
#
_entry.id   AF-A0A258BV11-F1
#
_cell.length_a   1.000
_cell.length_b   1.000
_cell.length_c   1.000
_cell.angle_alpha   90.00
_cell.angle_beta   90.00
_cell.angle_gamma   90.00
#
_symmetry.space_group_name_H-M   'P 1'
#
loop_
_entity.id
_entity.type
_entity.pdbx_description
1 polymer ?
#
loop_
_entity_poly.entity_id
_entity_poly.type
_entity_poly.pdbx_seq_one_letter_code
_entity_poly.pdbx_strand_id
1 'polypeptide(L)' 'MDNTSQIEYWNGPAGQKWVRDADRMDVMLSPFVEPIISSVLPAPGQSVIDIGCGAGALSLNLAASAVNVSVT' A
#
# COMPACT_ATOMS: atom_id res chain seq x y z
N MET A 1 21.10 5.10 -3.12
CA MET A 1 20.61 3.96 -2.33
C MET A 1 20.33 2.86 -3.32
N ASP A 2 21.08 1.76 -3.24
CA ASP A 2 20.90 0.61 -4.16
C ASP A 2 19.84 -0.36 -3.60
N ASN A 3 19.43 -1.34 -4.42
CA ASN A 3 18.42 -2.31 -4.01
C ASN A 3 18.86 -3.15 -2.79
N THR A 4 20.15 -3.47 -2.67
CA THR A 4 20.67 -4.23 -1.54
C THR A 4 20.47 -3.46 -0.23
N SER A 5 20.78 -2.15 -0.22
CA SER A 5 20.55 -1.30 0.95
C SER A 5 19.06 -1.16 1.31
N GLN A 6 18.15 -1.16 0.33
CA GLN A 6 16.70 -1.16 0.57
C GLN A 6 16.21 -2.49 1.16
N ILE A 7 16.72 -3.62 0.65
CA ILE A 7 16.42 -4.96 1.17
C ILE A 7 16.84 -5.06 2.63
N GLU A 8 18.05 -4.63 2.97
CA GLU A 8 18.56 -4.64 4.35
C GLU A 8 17.71 -3.74 5.27
N TYR A 9 17.33 -2.56 4.80
CA TYR A 9 16.52 -1.63 5.56
C TYR A 9 15.12 -2.19 5.86
N TRP A 10 14.39 -2.64 4.83
CA TRP A 10 13.01 -3.12 4.96
C TRP A 10 12.92 -4.46 5.67
N ASN A 11 13.88 -5.38 5.48
CA ASN A 11 13.95 -6.62 6.26
C ASN A 11 14.50 -6.41 7.69
N GLY A 12 14.98 -5.20 7.99
CA GLY A 12 15.57 -4.82 9.26
C GLY A 12 14.59 -4.14 10.23
N PRO A 13 15.11 -3.33 11.17
CA PRO A 13 14.33 -2.66 12.20
C PRO A 13 13.19 -1.78 11.67
N ALA A 14 13.33 -1.22 10.47
CA ALA A 14 12.32 -0.35 9.86
C ALA A 14 11.05 -1.13 9.50
N GLY A 15 11.17 -2.27 8.82
CA GLY A 15 10.01 -3.13 8.53
C GLY A 15 9.38 -3.69 9.79
N GLN A 16 10.18 -4.10 10.78
CA GLN A 16 9.64 -4.54 12.06
C GLN A 16 8.86 -3.43 12.78
N LYS A 17 9.35 -2.18 12.72
CA LYS A 17 8.63 -1.02 13.25
C LYS A 17 7.33 -0.78 12.49
N TRP A 18 7.36 -0.88 11.15
CA TRP A 18 6.17 -0.74 10.31
C TRP A 18 5.08 -1.74 10.70
N VAL A 19 5.45 -3.02 10.90
CA VAL A 19 4.52 -4.07 11.35
C VAL A 19 3.98 -3.76 12.75
N ARG A 20 4.82 -3.36 13.70
CA ARG A 20 4.38 -3.03 15.07
C ARG A 20 3.43 -1.84 15.12
N ASP A 21 3.65 -0.84 14.27
CA ASP A 21 2.90 0.42 14.26
C ASP A 21 1.88 0.48 13.10
N ALA A 22 1.45 -0.65 12.55
CA ALA A 22 0.63 -0.73 11.34
C ALA A 22 -0.59 0.21 11.38
N ASP A 23 -1.42 0.11 12.43
CA ASP A 23 -2.61 0.96 12.61
C ASP A 23 -2.25 2.46 12.62
N ARG A 24 -1.14 2.81 13.26
CA ARG A 24 -0.66 4.20 13.29
C ARG A 24 -0.23 4.66 11.91
N MET A 25 0.46 3.80 11.15
CA MET A 25 0.87 4.12 9.78
C MET A 25 -0.35 4.30 8.88
N ASP A 26 -1.35 3.43 9.00
CA ASP A 26 -2.59 3.52 8.22
C ASP A 26 -3.36 4.81 8.53
N VAL A 27 -3.51 5.18 9.81
CA VAL A 27 -4.13 6.46 10.20
C VAL A 27 -3.36 7.64 9.63
N MET A 28 -2.02 7.63 9.75
CA MET A 28 -1.16 8.70 9.25
C MET A 28 -1.25 8.85 7.73
N LEU A 29 -1.41 7.75 6.99
CA LEU A 29 -1.48 7.73 5.53
C LEU A 29 -2.91 7.88 4.98
N SER A 30 -3.94 7.73 5.82
CA SER A 30 -5.35 7.84 5.42
C SER A 30 -5.72 9.10 4.61
N PRO A 31 -5.13 10.30 4.82
CA PRO A 31 -5.47 11.47 4.02
C PRO A 31 -5.11 11.35 2.54
N PHE A 32 -4.23 10.42 2.16
CA PHE A 32 -3.80 10.20 0.78
C PHE A 32 -4.63 9.15 0.04
N VAL A 33 -5.44 8.36 0.76
CA VAL A 33 -6.19 7.23 0.18
C VAL A 33 -7.16 7.70 -0.90
N GLU A 34 -8.03 8.65 -0.58
CA GLU A 34 -9.05 9.13 -1.52
C GLU A 34 -8.45 9.81 -2.77
N PRO A 35 -7.46 10.73 -2.64
CA PRO A 35 -6.76 11.27 -3.80
C PRO A 35 -6.16 10.19 -4.71
N ILE A 36 -5.54 9.15 -4.13
CA ILE A 36 -4.95 8.05 -4.91
C ILE A 36 -6.05 7.29 -5.66
N ILE A 37 -7.09 6.83 -4.97
CA ILE A 37 -8.20 6.07 -5.58
C ILE A 37 -8.84 6.85 -6.72
N SER A 38 -9.14 8.14 -6.50
CA SER A 38 -9.73 9.00 -7.51
C SER A 38 -8.87 9.17 -8.76
N SER A 39 -7.54 9.08 -8.62
CA SER A 39 -6.60 9.19 -9.74
C SER A 39 -6.43 7.91 -10.55
N VAL A 40 -6.73 6.75 -9.94
CA VAL A 40 -6.51 5.43 -10.54
C VAL A 40 -7.81 4.72 -10.94
N LEU A 41 -8.97 5.38 -10.84
CA LEU A 41 -10.29 4.82 -11.16
C LEU A 41 -10.22 3.98 -12.45
N PRO A 42 -10.18 2.64 -12.33
CA PRO A 42 -9.98 1.80 -13.49
C PRO A 42 -11.27 1.75 -14.29
N ALA A 43 -11.12 1.77 -15.62
CA ALA A 43 -12.22 1.44 -16.50
C ALA A 43 -12.71 0.01 -16.20
N PRO A 44 -14.00 -0.30 -16.46
CA PRO A 44 -14.50 -1.66 -16.31
C PRO A 44 -13.60 -2.70 -17.00
N GLY A 45 -13.18 -3.73 -16.25
CA GLY A 45 -12.28 -4.78 -16.73
C GLY A 45 -10.79 -4.54 -16.51
N GLN A 46 -10.38 -3.39 -15.96
CA GLN A 46 -8.99 -3.15 -15.55
C GLN A 46 -8.71 -3.66 -14.13
N SER A 47 -7.44 -3.97 -13.85
CA SER A 47 -6.95 -4.43 -12.55
C SER A 47 -5.83 -3.53 -12.05
N VAL A 48 -5.66 -3.45 -10.74
CA VAL A 48 -4.62 -2.66 -10.07
C VAL A 48 -3.65 -3.59 -9.35
N ILE A 49 -2.36 -3.24 -9.38
CA ILE A 49 -1.33 -3.87 -8.54
C ILE A 49 -0.83 -2.84 -7.52
N ASP A 50 -0.88 -3.20 -6.25
CA ASP A 50 -0.37 -2.40 -5.15
C ASP A 50 0.96 -3.00 -4.65
N ILE A 51 2.06 -2.35 -5.00
CA ILE A 51 3.43 -2.82 -4.72
C ILE A 51 3.90 -2.22 -3.40
N GLY A 52 4.25 -3.07 -2.44
CA GLY A 52 4.60 -2.61 -1.10
C GLY A 52 3.36 -2.17 -0.32
N CYS A 53 2.29 -2.97 -0.38
CA CYS A 53 0.99 -2.68 0.23
C CYS A 53 1.01 -2.42 1.75
N GLY A 54 2.12 -2.72 2.43
CA GLY A 54 2.26 -2.56 3.87
C GLY A 54 1.23 -3.42 4.61
N ALA A 55 0.40 -2.79 5.44
CA ALA A 55 -0.69 -3.45 6.16
C ALA A 55 -1.97 -3.65 5.30
N GLY A 56 -1.99 -3.14 4.07
CA GLY A 56 -3.06 -3.40 3.09
C GLY A 56 -4.23 -2.42 3.11
N ALA A 57 -4.20 -1.36 3.93
CA ALA A 57 -5.31 -0.41 4.03
C ALA A 57 -5.69 0.22 2.68
N LEU A 58 -4.71 0.67 1.88
CA LEU A 58 -4.97 1.23 0.56
C LEU A 58 -5.56 0.17 -0.39
N SER A 59 -5.00 -1.04 -0.40
CA SER A 59 -5.46 -2.14 -1.25
C SER A 59 -6.92 -2.53 -0.93
N LEU A 60 -7.30 -2.54 0.35
CA LEU A 60 -8.67 -2.80 0.80
C LEU A 60 -9.65 -1.70 0.34
N ASN A 61 -9.25 -0.43 0.42
CA ASN A 61 -10.08 0.68 -0.07
C ASN A 61 -10.23 0.65 -1.60
N LEU A 62 -9.17 0.30 -2.34
CA LEU A 62 -9.25 0.08 -3.79
C LEU A 62 -10.20 -1.07 -4.14
N ALA A 63 -10.10 -2.20 -3.43
CA ALA A 63 -10.98 -3.36 -3.67
C ALA A 63 -12.46 -3.02 -3.38
N ALA A 64 -12.73 -2.21 -2.34
CA ALA A 64 -14.07 -1.73 -2.03
C ALA A 64 -14.67 -0.85 -3.15
N SER A 65 -13.83 -0.27 -4.02
CA SER A 65 -14.24 0.53 -5.18
C SER A 65 -14.60 -0.31 -6.42
N ALA A 66 -14.87 -1.62 -6.24
CA ALA A 66 -15.18 -2.60 -7.29
C ALA A 66 -14.05 -2.86 -8.31
N VAL A 67 -12.80 -2.73 -7.86
CA VAL A 67 -11.59 -2.98 -8.65
C VAL A 67 -11.00 -4.33 -8.28
N ASN A 68 -10.51 -5.07 -9.26
CA ASN A 68 -9.66 -6.24 -8.97
C ASN A 68 -8.26 -5.77 -8.56
N VAL A 69 -7.84 -6.09 -7.33
CA VAL A 69 -6.57 -5.63 -6.76
C VAL A 69 -5.69 -6.83 -6.40
N SER A 70 -4.45 -6.79 -6.89
CA SER A 70 -3.38 -7.71 -6.50
C SER A 70 -2.35 -6.98 -5.63
N VAL A 71 -1.74 -7.67 -4.67
CA VAL A 71 -0.68 -7.12 -3.80
C VAL A 71 0.61 -7.91 -3.98
N THR A 72 1.77 -7.25 -3.86
CA THR A 72 3.10 -7.89 -3.89
C THR A 72 4.06 -7.24 -2.91
#